data_AF-A0A7J3TLZ0-F1
#
_entry.id   AF-A0A7J3TLZ0-F1
#
_cell.length_a   1.000
_cell.length_b   1.000
_cell.length_c   1.000
_cell.angle_alpha   90.00
_cell.angle_beta   90.00
_cell.angle_gamma   90.00
#
_symmetry.space_group_name_H-M   'P 1'
#
loop_
_entity.id
_entity.type
_entity.pdbx_description
1 polymer ?
#
loop_
_entity_poly.entity_id
_entity_poly.type
_entity_poly.pdbx_seq_one_letter_code
_entity_poly.pdbx_strand_id
1 'polypeptide(L)'
;MIGVIISIKEDTAELKELVKTLGHEIKGEFVQIRGRATPYYVGKGKIEEIKEYVKNNNIEIAFVNDPLRPSQWYNMEKILQIPVYDRLRIILEIFAKRASRKEAQLQVKLAQLEYEKPFVRELFRRIKEGERAGFLGGGEYVVADYYEMIKRQTKKIRRELKRIREERELKRRKRREKGFYLVSIAGYTNAGKSSLLKYLTGEKVVVEERVFSTLSTKTCRLFGGKSVPILLTDTVGFIKDLPHWLVDAFHSTLEEIYLADVVILLIDITDDIEEMKIKAFTSLKEIKAIKREPNIIIALNKIDLIEEKEIEKKRKIIEDLLGYTCIPISAKTGKNVEKLIEEIYRVLPSPARFRVRLPKKISPDFLRWIEESASVNYIEMDGCLNVEVVCSQRIKNKIIGKCEKVGGEVIVYEN
;
A
#
# COMPACT_ATOMS: atom_id res chain seq x y z
N MET A 1 -11.54 -25.11 4.62
CA MET A 1 -12.46 -25.08 3.47
C MET A 1 -11.71 -25.45 2.22
N ILE A 2 -12.21 -26.48 1.56
CA ILE A 2 -11.76 -26.94 0.26
C ILE A 2 -12.53 -26.18 -0.81
N GLY A 3 -11.84 -25.57 -1.77
CA GLY A 3 -12.45 -24.78 -2.83
C GLY A 3 -12.02 -25.12 -4.24
N VAL A 4 -12.74 -24.53 -5.19
CA VAL A 4 -12.42 -24.57 -6.63
C VAL A 4 -12.20 -23.17 -7.16
N ILE A 5 -11.30 -23.02 -8.13
CA ILE A 5 -11.08 -21.77 -8.85
C ILE A 5 -11.87 -21.75 -10.14
N ILE A 6 -12.52 -20.63 -10.43
CA ILE A 6 -13.23 -20.37 -11.68
C ILE A 6 -12.67 -19.09 -12.30
N SER A 7 -12.19 -19.16 -13.54
CA SER A 7 -11.59 -18.03 -14.24
C SER A 7 -11.98 -18.00 -15.71
N ILE A 8 -12.11 -16.79 -16.27
CA ILE A 8 -12.23 -16.58 -17.73
C ILE A 8 -10.91 -16.15 -18.38
N LYS A 9 -9.85 -16.00 -17.58
CA LYS A 9 -8.48 -15.68 -17.99
C LYS A 9 -7.56 -16.85 -17.65
N GLU A 10 -6.51 -17.05 -18.43
CA GLU A 10 -5.52 -18.10 -18.19
C GLU A 10 -4.71 -17.86 -16.91
N ASP A 11 -4.43 -16.60 -16.59
CA ASP A 11 -3.68 -16.24 -15.40
C ASP A 11 -4.56 -16.28 -14.14
N THR A 12 -4.32 -17.30 -13.31
CA THR A 12 -4.93 -17.51 -11.99
C THR A 12 -3.89 -17.55 -10.87
N ALA A 13 -2.62 -17.29 -11.18
CA ALA A 13 -1.52 -17.43 -10.21
C ALA A 13 -1.74 -16.53 -8.99
N GLU A 14 -2.13 -15.29 -9.24
CA GLU A 14 -2.42 -14.29 -8.21
C GLU A 14 -3.61 -14.70 -7.32
N LEU A 15 -4.71 -15.21 -7.92
CA LEU A 15 -5.86 -15.70 -7.15
C LEU A 15 -5.48 -16.88 -6.27
N LYS A 16 -4.67 -17.82 -6.79
CA LYS A 16 -4.16 -18.95 -6.01
C LYS A 16 -3.37 -18.48 -4.80
N GLU A 17 -2.53 -17.46 -4.95
CA GLU A 17 -1.77 -16.88 -3.84
C GLU A 17 -2.69 -16.23 -2.79
N LEU A 18 -3.73 -15.52 -3.22
CA LEU A 18 -4.75 -14.93 -2.34
C LEU A 18 -5.52 -15.99 -1.55
N VAL A 19 -5.97 -17.06 -2.22
CA VAL A 19 -6.73 -18.16 -1.60
C VAL A 19 -5.87 -18.93 -0.60
N LYS A 20 -4.62 -19.25 -0.97
CA LYS A 20 -3.64 -19.86 -0.05
C LYS A 20 -3.38 -18.97 1.16
N THR A 21 -3.30 -17.66 0.96
CA THR A 21 -3.11 -16.68 2.04
C THR A 21 -4.23 -16.70 3.08
N LEU A 22 -5.47 -17.01 2.67
CA LEU A 22 -6.59 -17.17 3.60
C LEU A 22 -6.59 -18.50 4.37
N GLY A 23 -5.73 -19.44 3.98
CA GLY A 23 -5.68 -20.81 4.52
C GLY A 23 -6.68 -21.76 3.87
N HIS A 24 -7.09 -21.49 2.63
CA HIS A 24 -7.98 -22.36 1.87
C HIS A 24 -7.18 -23.29 0.94
N GLU A 25 -7.67 -24.52 0.79
CA GLU A 25 -7.09 -25.52 -0.11
C GLU A 25 -7.84 -25.51 -1.45
N ILE A 26 -7.11 -25.62 -2.56
CA ILE A 26 -7.68 -25.62 -3.90
C ILE A 26 -7.59 -27.04 -4.47
N LYS A 27 -8.73 -27.67 -4.75
CA LYS A 27 -8.79 -29.02 -5.32
C LYS A 27 -9.02 -29.07 -6.82
N GLY A 28 -9.53 -28.00 -7.41
CA GLY A 28 -9.84 -27.96 -8.84
C GLY A 28 -9.78 -26.55 -9.40
N GLU A 29 -9.50 -26.46 -10.69
CA GLU A 29 -9.45 -25.21 -11.43
C GLU A 29 -10.18 -25.34 -12.75
N PHE A 30 -11.07 -24.39 -13.00
CA PHE A 30 -11.92 -24.33 -14.18
C PHE A 30 -11.67 -23.03 -14.91
N VAL A 31 -10.95 -23.12 -16.02
CA VAL A 31 -10.70 -21.98 -16.92
C VAL A 31 -11.59 -22.10 -18.14
N GLN A 32 -12.31 -21.02 -18.47
CA GLN A 32 -13.06 -20.90 -19.72
C GLN A 32 -12.78 -19.54 -20.37
N ILE A 33 -11.88 -19.51 -21.35
CA ILE A 33 -11.55 -18.29 -22.08
C ILE A 33 -12.78 -17.81 -22.85
N ARG A 34 -13.35 -16.68 -22.42
CA ARG A 34 -14.56 -16.12 -23.05
C ARG A 34 -14.64 -14.61 -22.85
N GLY A 35 -15.02 -13.88 -23.90
CA GLY A 35 -15.18 -12.42 -23.86
C GLY A 35 -16.59 -11.89 -23.58
N ARG A 36 -17.66 -12.70 -23.66
CA ARG A 36 -19.05 -12.25 -23.44
C ARG A 36 -19.53 -12.53 -22.03
N ALA A 37 -20.11 -11.50 -21.39
CA ALA A 37 -20.73 -11.61 -20.08
C ALA A 37 -21.90 -12.61 -20.11
N THR A 38 -21.85 -13.62 -19.23
CA THR A 38 -22.93 -14.59 -19.04
C THR A 38 -23.65 -14.35 -17.71
N PRO A 39 -24.85 -14.90 -17.52
CA PRO A 39 -25.55 -14.86 -16.23
C PRO A 39 -24.83 -15.57 -15.08
N TYR A 40 -23.82 -16.41 -15.35
CA TYR A 40 -23.11 -17.24 -14.37
C TYR A 40 -21.59 -16.99 -14.35
N TYR A 41 -21.13 -15.88 -14.94
CA TYR A 41 -19.72 -15.57 -15.23
C TYR A 41 -19.06 -16.54 -16.24
N VAL A 42 -19.31 -17.85 -16.13
CA VAL A 42 -18.99 -18.89 -17.12
C VAL A 42 -20.21 -19.31 -17.94
N GLY A 43 -20.01 -20.11 -18.99
CA GLY A 43 -21.09 -20.68 -19.80
C GLY A 43 -21.94 -21.71 -19.05
N LYS A 44 -23.18 -21.93 -19.52
CA LYS A 44 -24.15 -22.84 -18.90
C LYS A 44 -23.59 -24.28 -18.74
N GLY A 45 -23.01 -24.85 -19.79
CA GLY A 45 -22.41 -26.19 -19.71
C GLY A 45 -21.24 -26.26 -18.71
N LYS A 46 -20.46 -25.17 -18.59
CA LYS A 46 -19.32 -25.13 -17.65
C LYS A 46 -19.78 -25.04 -16.20
N ILE A 47 -20.82 -24.26 -15.89
CA ILE A 47 -21.35 -24.20 -14.52
C ILE A 47 -22.01 -25.53 -14.11
N GLU A 48 -22.60 -26.26 -15.06
CA GLU A 48 -23.14 -27.61 -14.84
C GLU A 48 -22.02 -28.63 -14.55
N GLU A 49 -20.94 -28.60 -15.33
CA GLU A 49 -19.72 -29.40 -15.06
C GLU A 49 -19.15 -29.10 -13.67
N ILE A 50 -19.02 -27.82 -13.30
CA ILE A 50 -18.53 -27.40 -11.99
C ILE A 50 -19.46 -27.89 -10.88
N LYS A 51 -20.78 -27.84 -11.08
CA LYS A 51 -21.77 -28.34 -10.11
C LYS A 51 -21.59 -29.83 -9.84
N GLU A 52 -21.39 -30.64 -10.88
CA GLU A 52 -21.13 -32.07 -10.73
C GLU A 52 -19.82 -32.32 -9.97
N TYR A 53 -18.77 -31.58 -10.32
CA TYR A 53 -17.50 -31.66 -9.61
C TYR A 53 -17.61 -31.28 -8.13
N VAL A 54 -18.34 -30.21 -7.82
CA VAL A 54 -18.59 -29.74 -6.45
C VAL A 54 -19.25 -30.82 -5.60
N LYS A 55 -20.27 -31.49 -6.15
CA LYS A 55 -20.98 -32.58 -5.47
C LYS A 55 -20.11 -33.81 -5.25
N ASN A 56 -19.28 -34.17 -6.23
CA ASN A 56 -18.49 -35.40 -6.16
C ASN A 56 -17.24 -35.25 -5.27
N ASN A 57 -16.73 -34.03 -5.07
CA ASN A 57 -15.45 -33.78 -4.39
C ASN A 57 -15.59 -33.07 -3.02
N ASN A 58 -16.81 -32.94 -2.50
CA ASN A 58 -17.12 -32.23 -1.24
C ASN A 58 -16.50 -30.83 -1.19
N ILE A 59 -16.70 -30.06 -2.26
CA ILE A 59 -16.22 -28.68 -2.33
C ILE A 59 -17.12 -27.79 -1.47
N GLU A 60 -16.52 -26.95 -0.63
CA GLU A 60 -17.24 -26.08 0.31
C GLU A 60 -17.42 -24.66 -0.22
N ILE A 61 -16.56 -24.22 -1.15
CA ILE A 61 -16.52 -22.82 -1.61
C ILE A 61 -16.00 -22.70 -3.05
N ALA A 62 -16.57 -21.77 -3.82
CA ALA A 62 -16.08 -21.43 -5.16
C ALA A 62 -15.39 -20.06 -5.14
N PHE A 63 -14.18 -19.97 -5.69
CA PHE A 63 -13.40 -18.75 -5.83
C PHE A 63 -13.40 -18.28 -7.27
N VAL A 64 -13.83 -17.04 -7.50
CA VAL A 64 -13.92 -16.45 -8.85
C VAL A 64 -12.85 -15.39 -9.05
N ASN A 65 -12.13 -15.46 -10.17
CA ASN A 65 -10.96 -14.60 -10.45
C ASN A 65 -11.31 -13.14 -10.74
N ASP A 66 -12.52 -12.82 -11.18
CA ASP A 66 -12.94 -11.44 -11.44
C ASP A 66 -14.06 -10.99 -10.47
N PRO A 67 -14.26 -9.67 -10.28
CA PRO A 67 -15.42 -9.14 -9.56
C PRO A 67 -16.74 -9.63 -10.18
N LEU A 68 -17.64 -10.17 -9.34
CA LEU A 68 -18.94 -10.63 -9.80
C LEU A 68 -19.98 -9.51 -9.77
N ARG A 69 -20.86 -9.49 -10.76
CA ARG A 69 -22.10 -8.71 -10.66
C ARG A 69 -23.04 -9.37 -9.65
N PRO A 70 -23.87 -8.61 -8.90
CA PRO A 70 -24.79 -9.17 -7.93
C PRO A 70 -25.68 -10.30 -8.47
N SER A 71 -26.18 -10.15 -9.70
CA SER A 71 -27.00 -11.17 -10.36
C SER A 71 -26.20 -12.44 -10.71
N GLN A 72 -24.93 -12.30 -11.09
CA GLN A 72 -24.06 -13.45 -11.38
C GLN A 72 -23.76 -14.24 -10.11
N TRP A 73 -23.39 -13.54 -9.04
CA TRP A 73 -23.16 -14.14 -7.73
C TRP A 73 -24.38 -14.94 -7.25
N TYR A 74 -25.58 -14.33 -7.26
CA TYR A 74 -26.81 -14.99 -6.84
C TYR A 74 -27.11 -16.24 -7.68
N ASN A 75 -26.98 -16.13 -9.00
CA ASN A 75 -27.22 -17.24 -9.91
C ASN A 75 -26.22 -18.39 -9.71
N MET A 76 -24.94 -18.09 -9.47
CA MET A 76 -23.92 -19.10 -9.22
C MET A 76 -24.15 -19.81 -7.89
N GLU A 77 -24.40 -19.07 -6.80
CA GLU A 77 -24.70 -19.68 -5.48
C GLU A 77 -25.95 -20.56 -5.55
N LYS A 78 -26.99 -20.13 -6.26
CA LYS A 78 -28.23 -20.90 -6.46
C LYS A 78 -27.98 -22.23 -7.18
N ILE A 79 -27.11 -22.26 -8.18
CA ILE A 79 -26.81 -23.48 -8.96
C ILE A 79 -25.84 -24.41 -8.23
N LEU A 80 -24.77 -23.84 -7.66
CA LEU A 80 -23.69 -24.59 -7.02
C LEU A 80 -24.05 -25.04 -5.60
N GLN A 81 -25.00 -24.37 -4.95
CA GLN A 81 -25.43 -24.63 -3.55
C GLN A 81 -24.29 -24.50 -2.52
N ILE A 82 -23.25 -23.74 -2.86
CA ILE A 82 -22.11 -23.40 -2.00
C ILE A 82 -21.85 -21.89 -2.10
N PRO A 83 -21.23 -21.28 -1.08
CA PRO A 83 -20.82 -19.88 -1.14
C PRO A 83 -19.87 -19.60 -2.32
N VAL A 84 -20.08 -18.47 -2.98
CA VAL A 84 -19.24 -18.02 -4.10
C VAL A 84 -18.54 -16.73 -3.70
N TYR A 85 -17.21 -16.77 -3.66
CA TYR A 85 -16.37 -15.63 -3.30
C TYR A 85 -15.67 -15.12 -4.56
N ASP A 86 -15.96 -13.88 -4.92
CA ASP A 86 -15.20 -13.22 -5.96
C ASP A 86 -13.84 -12.71 -5.45
N ARG A 87 -13.00 -12.28 -6.38
CA ARG A 87 -11.67 -11.76 -6.08
C ARG A 87 -11.69 -10.59 -5.09
N LEU A 88 -12.70 -9.71 -5.15
CA LEU A 88 -12.80 -8.57 -4.24
C LEU A 88 -13.10 -9.00 -2.81
N ARG A 89 -14.02 -9.94 -2.64
CA ARG A 89 -14.37 -10.51 -1.34
C ARG A 89 -13.16 -11.18 -0.71
N ILE A 90 -12.40 -11.96 -1.47
CA ILE A 90 -11.16 -12.61 -1.00
C ILE A 90 -10.17 -11.56 -0.51
N ILE A 91 -9.93 -10.49 -1.29
CA ILE A 91 -9.04 -9.40 -0.91
C ILE A 91 -9.50 -8.73 0.40
N LEU A 92 -10.80 -8.43 0.51
CA LEU A 92 -11.39 -7.82 1.72
C LEU A 92 -11.26 -8.71 2.96
N GLU A 93 -11.41 -10.04 2.82
CA GLU A 93 -11.21 -11.00 3.91
C GLU A 93 -9.75 -11.04 4.35
N ILE A 94 -8.80 -11.02 3.40
CA ILE A 94 -7.36 -10.95 3.74
C ILE A 94 -7.08 -9.66 4.51
N PHE A 95 -7.64 -8.54 4.05
CA PHE A 95 -7.51 -7.27 4.73
C PHE A 95 -8.11 -7.27 6.13
N ALA A 96 -9.28 -7.90 6.32
CA ALA A 96 -9.93 -7.99 7.61
C ALA A 96 -9.09 -8.77 8.62
N LYS A 97 -8.50 -9.89 8.20
CA LYS A 97 -7.59 -10.68 9.04
C LYS A 97 -6.31 -9.91 9.43
N ARG A 98 -5.88 -8.94 8.63
CA ARG A 98 -4.61 -8.20 8.82
C ARG A 98 -4.77 -6.82 9.44
N ALA A 99 -6.00 -6.31 9.49
CA ALA A 99 -6.29 -5.02 10.10
C ALA A 99 -6.11 -5.08 11.62
N SER A 100 -4.92 -4.75 12.10
CA SER A 100 -4.59 -4.72 13.54
C SER A 100 -4.91 -3.39 14.21
N ARG A 101 -4.79 -2.28 13.48
CA ARG A 101 -5.08 -0.93 14.00
C ARG A 101 -6.54 -0.55 13.79
N LYS A 102 -7.08 0.23 14.73
CA LYS A 102 -8.47 0.71 14.69
C LYS A 102 -8.84 1.42 13.37
N GLU A 103 -7.98 2.30 12.87
CA GLU A 103 -8.19 3.00 11.59
C GLU A 103 -8.31 2.02 10.41
N ALA A 104 -7.37 1.08 10.33
CA ALA A 104 -7.35 0.01 9.34
C ALA A 104 -8.61 -0.88 9.43
N GLN A 105 -9.02 -1.27 10.64
CA GLN A 105 -10.24 -2.06 10.87
C GLN A 105 -11.49 -1.32 10.39
N LEU A 106 -11.58 -0.03 10.69
CA LEU A 106 -12.69 0.81 10.24
C LEU A 106 -12.72 0.95 8.71
N GLN A 107 -11.58 1.11 8.04
CA GLN A 107 -11.50 1.17 6.58
C GLN A 107 -11.92 -0.12 5.91
N VAL A 108 -11.40 -1.26 6.39
CA VAL A 108 -11.78 -2.57 5.85
C VAL A 108 -13.25 -2.82 6.07
N LYS A 109 -13.79 -2.51 7.26
CA LYS A 109 -15.21 -2.69 7.54
C LYS A 109 -16.08 -1.80 6.64
N LEU A 110 -15.67 -0.55 6.42
CA LEU A 110 -16.34 0.35 5.47
C LEU A 110 -16.37 -0.26 4.07
N ALA A 111 -15.23 -0.77 3.61
CA ALA A 111 -15.11 -1.38 2.29
C ALA A 111 -15.95 -2.66 2.15
N GLN A 112 -16.00 -3.51 3.17
CA GLN A 112 -16.88 -4.68 3.24
C GLN A 112 -18.36 -4.28 3.14
N LEU A 113 -18.79 -3.26 3.89
CA LEU A 113 -20.17 -2.80 3.87
C LEU A 113 -20.56 -2.19 2.51
N GLU A 114 -19.67 -1.43 1.88
CA GLU A 114 -19.92 -0.88 0.53
C GLU A 114 -19.94 -1.98 -0.54
N TYR A 115 -19.10 -3.02 -0.39
CA TYR A 115 -19.11 -4.21 -1.25
C TYR A 115 -20.41 -5.00 -1.09
N GLU A 116 -20.86 -5.28 0.15
CA GLU A 116 -22.05 -6.10 0.43
C GLU A 116 -23.36 -5.43 -0.03
N LYS A 117 -23.44 -4.11 0.10
CA LYS A 117 -24.64 -3.31 -0.19
C LYS A 117 -25.34 -3.63 -1.53
N PRO A 118 -24.65 -3.70 -2.69
CA PRO A 118 -25.29 -4.07 -3.95
C PRO A 118 -25.80 -5.52 -3.99
N PHE A 119 -25.17 -6.46 -3.29
CA PHE A 119 -25.62 -7.86 -3.21
C PHE A 119 -26.88 -8.00 -2.35
N VAL A 120 -26.91 -7.32 -1.20
CA VAL A 120 -28.11 -7.26 -0.33
C VAL A 120 -29.30 -6.66 -1.08
N ARG A 121 -29.07 -5.63 -1.90
CA ARG A 121 -30.12 -5.03 -2.74
C ARG A 121 -30.66 -6.01 -3.79
N GLU A 122 -29.79 -6.84 -4.38
CA GLU A 122 -30.21 -7.86 -5.33
C GLU A 122 -31.04 -8.95 -4.64
N LEU A 123 -30.64 -9.40 -3.45
CA LEU A 123 -31.45 -10.33 -2.64
C LEU A 123 -32.85 -9.77 -2.36
N PHE A 124 -32.94 -8.49 -1.97
CA PHE A 124 -34.21 -7.82 -1.73
C PHE A 124 -35.11 -7.82 -2.97
N ARG A 125 -34.55 -7.52 -4.15
CA ARG A 125 -35.27 -7.54 -5.42
C ARG A 125 -35.83 -8.94 -5.73
N ARG A 126 -35.05 -9.99 -5.53
CA ARG A 126 -35.46 -11.39 -5.79
C ARG A 126 -36.54 -11.88 -4.84
N ILE A 127 -36.47 -11.50 -3.57
CA ILE A 127 -37.52 -11.81 -2.59
C ILE A 127 -38.84 -11.16 -2.98
N LYS A 128 -38.81 -9.89 -3.39
CA LYS A 128 -40.00 -9.17 -3.88
C LYS A 128 -40.62 -9.78 -5.13
N GLU A 129 -39.79 -10.36 -6.01
CA GLU A 129 -40.23 -11.04 -7.24
C GLU A 129 -40.83 -12.44 -6.96
N GLY A 130 -40.92 -12.88 -5.70
CA GLY A 130 -41.56 -14.14 -5.33
C GLY A 130 -40.67 -15.37 -5.52
N GLU A 131 -39.38 -15.21 -5.81
CA GLU A 131 -38.44 -16.33 -5.75
C GLU A 131 -38.29 -16.76 -4.28
N ARG A 132 -38.78 -17.97 -3.93
CA ARG A 132 -38.61 -18.54 -2.58
C ARG A 132 -37.14 -18.47 -2.20
N ALA A 133 -36.84 -17.79 -1.10
CA ALA A 133 -35.52 -17.70 -0.51
C ALA A 133 -35.04 -19.10 -0.11
N GLY A 134 -34.34 -19.80 -1.00
CA GLY A 134 -33.49 -20.93 -0.61
C GLY A 134 -32.33 -20.41 0.25
N PHE A 135 -31.89 -21.21 1.23
CA PHE A 135 -30.71 -21.08 2.13
C PHE A 135 -30.49 -19.76 2.90
N LEU A 136 -31.10 -18.63 2.52
CA LEU A 136 -31.02 -17.31 3.17
C LEU A 136 -32.41 -16.92 3.73
N GLY A 137 -33.00 -17.83 4.50
CA GLY A 137 -34.41 -17.85 4.95
C GLY A 137 -34.86 -16.77 5.95
N GLY A 138 -34.38 -15.53 5.83
CA GLY A 138 -34.76 -14.43 6.73
C GLY A 138 -36.06 -13.70 6.36
N GLY A 139 -36.60 -13.87 5.16
CA GLY A 139 -37.74 -13.08 4.68
C GLY A 139 -37.41 -11.63 4.33
N GLU A 140 -38.37 -10.90 3.76
CA GLU A 140 -38.20 -9.54 3.22
C GLU A 140 -37.81 -8.51 4.30
N TYR A 141 -38.39 -8.63 5.50
CA TYR A 141 -38.13 -7.75 6.63
C TYR A 141 -36.68 -7.81 7.12
N VAL A 142 -36.10 -9.01 7.24
CA VAL A 142 -34.71 -9.19 7.69
C VAL A 142 -33.72 -8.57 6.70
N VAL A 143 -33.99 -8.64 5.40
CA VAL A 143 -33.14 -8.03 4.37
C VAL A 143 -33.25 -6.50 4.39
N ALA A 144 -34.45 -5.95 4.62
CA ALA A 144 -34.66 -4.51 4.75
C ALA A 144 -33.95 -3.94 6.00
N ASP A 145 -34.09 -4.61 7.14
CA ASP A 145 -33.42 -4.24 8.39
C ASP A 145 -31.90 -4.30 8.25
N TYR A 146 -31.38 -5.34 7.59
CA TYR A 146 -29.95 -5.46 7.30
C TYR A 146 -29.44 -4.33 6.42
N TYR A 147 -30.21 -3.91 5.40
CA TYR A 147 -29.86 -2.79 4.54
C TYR A 147 -29.80 -1.46 5.31
N GLU A 148 -30.76 -1.20 6.20
CA GLU A 148 -30.73 -0.01 7.07
C GLU A 148 -29.59 -0.07 8.09
N MET A 149 -29.26 -1.26 8.61
CA MET A 149 -28.09 -1.47 9.45
C MET A 149 -26.80 -1.09 8.70
N ILE A 150 -26.61 -1.55 7.46
CA ILE A 150 -25.46 -1.21 6.62
C ILE A 150 -25.33 0.32 6.50
N LYS A 151 -26.40 1.02 6.13
CA LYS A 151 -26.39 2.49 5.99
C LYS A 151 -25.96 3.19 7.28
N ARG A 152 -26.54 2.79 8.42
CA ARG A 152 -26.23 3.39 9.73
C ARG A 152 -24.77 3.15 10.11
N GLN A 153 -24.27 1.93 9.91
CA GLN A 153 -22.87 1.58 10.19
C GLN A 153 -21.91 2.35 9.28
N THR A 154 -22.15 2.39 7.97
CA THR A 154 -21.35 3.17 7.01
C THR A 154 -21.24 4.63 7.43
N LYS A 155 -22.36 5.25 7.83
CA LYS A 155 -22.37 6.66 8.30
C LYS A 155 -21.56 6.85 9.58
N LYS A 156 -21.66 5.93 10.54
CA LYS A 156 -20.89 5.96 11.79
C LYS A 156 -19.39 5.83 11.52
N ILE A 157 -18.99 4.83 10.74
CA ILE A 157 -17.59 4.55 10.41
C ILE A 157 -16.97 5.73 9.65
N ARG A 158 -17.65 6.31 8.66
CA ARG A 158 -17.16 7.50 7.93
C ARG A 158 -16.89 8.69 8.85
N ARG A 159 -17.75 8.94 9.84
CA ARG A 159 -17.55 10.02 10.82
C ARG A 159 -16.33 9.76 11.70
N GLU A 160 -16.13 8.52 12.11
CA GLU A 160 -14.99 8.13 12.94
C GLU A 160 -13.67 8.22 12.16
N LEU A 161 -13.64 7.74 10.92
CA LEU A 161 -12.49 7.89 10.02
C LEU A 161 -12.14 9.37 9.77
N LYS A 162 -13.13 10.25 9.63
CA LYS A 162 -12.90 11.69 9.48
C LYS A 162 -12.16 12.27 10.69
N ARG A 163 -12.56 11.93 11.92
CA ARG A 163 -11.89 12.39 13.15
C ARG A 163 -10.44 11.89 13.23
N ILE A 164 -10.22 10.62 12.92
CA ILE A 164 -8.86 10.03 12.90
C ILE A 164 -7.97 10.75 11.88
N ARG A 165 -8.52 11.10 10.71
CA ARG A 165 -7.79 11.85 9.67
C ARG A 165 -7.37 13.23 10.17
N GLU A 166 -8.26 13.98 10.81
CA GLU A 166 -7.97 15.31 11.37
C GLU A 166 -6.83 15.26 12.42
N GLU A 167 -6.85 14.25 13.31
CA GLU A 167 -5.76 14.04 14.29
C GLU A 167 -4.43 13.70 13.61
N ARG A 168 -4.47 12.89 12.55
CA ARG A 168 -3.29 12.47 11.79
C ARG A 168 -2.67 13.63 11.04
N GLU A 169 -3.49 14.47 10.39
CA GLU A 169 -3.05 15.69 9.73
C GLU A 169 -2.34 16.64 10.70
N LEU A 170 -2.85 16.81 11.92
CA LEU A 170 -2.20 17.63 12.95
C LEU A 170 -0.81 17.08 13.32
N LYS A 171 -0.69 15.77 13.54
CA LYS A 171 0.61 15.12 13.83
C LYS A 171 1.58 15.24 12.65
N ARG A 172 1.10 15.07 11.42
CA ARG A 172 1.89 15.21 10.19
C ARG A 172 2.37 16.66 10.00
N ARG A 173 1.51 17.66 10.23
CA ARG A 173 1.88 19.08 10.17
C ARG A 173 3.01 19.40 11.15
N LYS A 174 2.91 18.93 12.39
CA LYS A 174 3.98 19.04 13.39
C LYS A 174 5.30 18.39 12.95
N ARG A 175 5.26 17.25 12.24
CA ARG A 175 6.48 16.60 11.70
C ARG A 175 7.10 17.40 10.56
N ARG A 176 6.29 17.93 9.65
CA ARG A 176 6.77 18.83 8.58
C ARG A 176 7.36 20.12 9.13
N GLU A 177 6.74 20.70 10.17
CA GLU A 177 7.25 21.86 10.92
C GLU A 177 8.55 21.57 11.69
N LYS A 178 8.90 20.29 11.89
CA LYS A 178 10.17 19.82 12.48
C LYS A 178 11.26 19.53 11.43
N GLY A 179 11.00 19.73 10.13
CA GLY A 179 12.02 19.65 9.09
C GLY A 179 12.30 18.25 8.54
N PHE A 180 11.49 17.24 8.90
CA PHE A 180 11.61 15.89 8.35
C PHE A 180 11.19 15.84 6.89
N TYR A 181 11.97 15.13 6.07
CA TYR A 181 11.56 14.71 4.73
C TYR A 181 10.76 13.42 4.81
N LEU A 182 9.73 13.31 3.97
CA LEU A 182 8.84 12.16 3.93
C LEU A 182 9.17 11.31 2.70
N VAL A 183 9.49 10.05 2.92
CA VAL A 183 9.76 9.07 1.85
C VAL A 183 8.77 7.92 1.99
N SER A 184 8.08 7.59 0.90
CA SER A 184 7.06 6.54 0.90
C SER A 184 7.53 5.34 0.07
N ILE A 185 7.40 4.13 0.62
CA ILE A 185 7.71 2.89 -0.09
C ILE A 185 6.42 2.35 -0.69
N ALA A 186 6.33 2.36 -2.01
CA ALA A 186 5.19 1.90 -2.79
C ALA A 186 5.60 0.72 -3.69
N GLY A 187 4.63 0.00 -4.24
CA GLY A 187 4.89 -1.13 -5.13
C GLY A 187 3.84 -2.22 -5.01
N TYR A 188 3.94 -3.21 -5.88
CA TYR A 188 2.99 -4.31 -5.95
C TYR A 188 3.05 -5.18 -4.67
N THR A 189 2.02 -5.98 -4.40
CA THR A 189 2.05 -6.96 -3.31
C THR A 189 3.20 -7.95 -3.50
N ASN A 190 3.80 -8.40 -2.40
CA ASN A 190 4.96 -9.32 -2.38
C ASN A 190 6.27 -8.79 -3.01
N ALA A 191 6.33 -7.52 -3.43
CA ALA A 191 7.57 -6.88 -3.91
C ALA A 191 8.65 -6.70 -2.83
N GLY A 192 8.35 -6.97 -1.54
CA GLY A 192 9.30 -6.87 -0.43
C GLY A 192 9.37 -5.52 0.28
N LYS A 193 8.30 -4.70 0.21
CA LYS A 193 8.24 -3.36 0.84
C LYS A 193 8.54 -3.36 2.34
N SER A 194 7.94 -4.29 3.07
CA SER A 194 8.14 -4.42 4.52
C SER A 194 9.54 -4.92 4.87
N SER A 195 10.13 -5.77 4.02
CA SER A 195 11.53 -6.20 4.14
C SER A 195 12.47 -5.00 4.00
N LEU A 196 12.20 -4.13 3.00
CA LEU A 196 13.00 -2.92 2.79
C LEU A 196 12.84 -1.95 3.95
N LEU A 197 11.61 -1.71 4.44
CA LEU A 197 11.38 -0.86 5.61
C LEU A 197 12.15 -1.39 6.83
N LYS A 198 12.10 -2.71 7.07
CA LYS A 198 12.83 -3.35 8.18
C LYS A 198 14.32 -3.08 8.09
N TYR A 199 14.92 -3.30 6.92
CA TYR A 199 16.34 -3.10 6.71
C TYR A 199 16.72 -1.63 6.93
N LEU A 200 15.96 -0.69 6.37
CA LEU A 200 16.24 0.75 6.45
C LEU A 200 16.04 1.35 7.85
N THR A 201 15.27 0.69 8.73
CA THR A 201 14.90 1.24 10.05
C THR A 201 15.58 0.49 11.19
N GLY A 202 16.12 -0.70 10.96
CA GLY A 202 16.71 -1.56 12.00
C GLY A 202 15.69 -2.17 12.97
N GLU A 203 14.39 -1.94 12.77
CA GLU A 203 13.34 -2.49 13.64
C GLU A 203 13.16 -3.99 13.42
N LYS A 204 12.79 -4.73 14.48
CA LYS A 204 12.35 -6.13 14.39
C LYS A 204 10.91 -6.21 13.84
N VAL A 205 10.70 -5.79 12.60
CA VAL A 205 9.42 -6.03 11.91
C VAL A 205 9.37 -7.49 11.48
N VAL A 206 8.29 -8.19 11.85
CA VAL A 206 8.00 -9.54 11.32
C VAL A 206 7.62 -9.37 9.85
N VAL A 207 8.42 -9.96 8.98
CA VAL A 207 8.19 -9.97 7.52
C VAL A 207 7.52 -11.29 7.20
N GLU A 208 6.27 -11.25 6.76
CA GLU A 208 5.59 -12.43 6.22
C GLU A 208 5.58 -12.35 4.69
N GLU A 209 6.00 -13.44 4.03
CA GLU A 209 5.89 -13.63 2.58
C GLU A 209 4.45 -13.98 2.18
N ARG A 210 3.54 -13.03 2.38
CA ARG A 210 2.13 -13.19 2.02
C ARG A 210 1.54 -11.88 1.48
N VAL A 211 0.63 -11.97 0.52
CA VAL A 211 -0.05 -10.83 -0.12
C VAL A 211 -0.70 -9.91 0.94
N PHE A 212 -0.44 -8.61 0.88
CA PHE A 212 -0.94 -7.57 1.81
C PHE A 212 -0.38 -7.61 3.23
N SER A 213 0.93 -7.89 3.41
CA SER A 213 1.58 -7.97 4.74
C SER A 213 1.46 -6.69 5.57
N THR A 214 1.37 -5.53 4.91
CA THR A 214 1.17 -4.23 5.56
C THR A 214 -0.15 -3.61 5.14
N LEU A 215 -1.11 -3.56 6.08
CA LEU A 215 -2.33 -2.76 5.96
C LEU A 215 -2.27 -1.44 6.75
N SER A 216 -1.46 -1.40 7.81
CA SER A 216 -1.27 -0.20 8.63
C SER A 216 0.04 0.50 8.25
N THR A 217 -0.03 1.78 7.88
CA THR A 217 1.17 2.55 7.60
C THR A 217 2.07 2.64 8.84
N LYS A 218 3.33 2.22 8.68
CA LYS A 218 4.38 2.40 9.69
C LYS A 218 5.30 3.51 9.21
N THR A 219 5.41 4.56 10.01
CA THR A 219 6.36 5.66 9.77
C THR A 219 7.50 5.56 10.76
N CYS A 220 8.71 5.32 10.27
CA CYS A 220 9.91 5.14 11.08
C CYS A 220 11.03 6.06 10.56
N ARG A 221 11.97 6.43 11.43
CA ARG A 221 13.14 7.24 11.03
C ARG A 221 14.14 6.35 10.30
N LEU A 222 14.72 6.84 9.21
CA LEU A 222 15.83 6.16 8.52
C LEU A 222 17.03 6.02 9.47
N PHE A 223 17.57 4.81 9.59
CA PHE A 223 18.78 4.55 10.36
C PHE A 223 20.03 4.87 9.53
N GLY A 224 21.06 5.47 10.14
CA GLY A 224 22.33 5.77 9.47
C GLY A 224 22.29 6.90 8.42
N GLY A 225 21.27 7.77 8.46
CA GLY A 225 21.19 8.92 7.56
C GLY A 225 22.30 9.95 7.81
N LYS A 226 23.05 10.32 6.75
CA LYS A 226 24.24 11.20 6.84
C LYS A 226 23.92 12.70 6.88
N SER A 227 22.74 13.12 6.42
CA SER A 227 22.41 14.55 6.25
C SER A 227 21.03 14.88 6.82
N VAL A 228 20.02 15.11 6.00
CA VAL A 228 18.70 15.52 6.50
C VAL A 228 17.91 14.37 7.13
N PRO A 229 17.11 14.61 8.19
CA PRO A 229 16.33 13.56 8.81
C PRO A 229 15.17 13.11 7.90
N ILE A 230 15.14 11.81 7.59
CA ILE A 230 14.14 11.19 6.72
C ILE A 230 13.21 10.30 7.54
N LEU A 231 11.90 10.40 7.28
CA LEU A 231 10.89 9.47 7.74
C LEU A 231 10.43 8.59 6.58
N LEU A 232 10.58 7.28 6.75
CA LEU A 232 10.13 6.26 5.81
C LEU A 232 8.73 5.79 6.21
N THR A 233 7.84 5.69 5.24
CA THR A 233 6.49 5.14 5.44
C THR A 233 6.25 3.94 4.51
N ASP A 234 5.91 2.80 5.10
CA ASP A 234 5.45 1.61 4.34
C ASP A 234 3.97 1.78 4.00
N THR A 235 3.63 1.58 2.72
CA THR A 235 2.25 1.71 2.21
C THR A 235 1.63 0.36 1.90
N VAL A 236 0.31 0.38 1.72
CA VAL A 236 -0.42 -0.78 1.21
C VAL A 236 0.13 -1.13 -0.19
N GLY A 237 0.23 -2.43 -0.48
CA GLY A 237 0.65 -2.89 -1.79
C GLY A 237 -0.43 -2.75 -2.84
N PHE A 238 -0.02 -2.37 -4.05
CA PHE A 238 -0.91 -2.38 -5.21
C PHE A 238 -1.22 -3.82 -5.63
N ILE A 239 -2.43 -4.03 -6.12
CA ILE A 239 -2.85 -5.26 -6.79
C ILE A 239 -3.61 -4.87 -8.06
N LYS A 240 -3.63 -5.77 -9.05
CA LYS A 240 -4.25 -5.56 -10.36
C LYS A 240 -5.76 -5.53 -10.22
N ASP A 241 -6.36 -4.66 -11.03
CA ASP A 241 -7.80 -4.52 -11.19
C ASP A 241 -8.55 -4.19 -9.88
N LEU A 242 -7.96 -3.41 -8.97
CA LEU A 242 -8.70 -2.86 -7.83
C LEU A 242 -9.75 -1.84 -8.31
N PRO A 243 -11.02 -1.96 -7.89
CA PRO A 243 -12.02 -0.94 -8.14
C PRO A 243 -11.63 0.39 -7.49
N HIS A 244 -11.90 1.50 -8.16
CA HIS A 244 -11.64 2.85 -7.64
C HIS A 244 -12.23 3.09 -6.24
N TRP A 245 -13.45 2.62 -5.97
CA TRP A 245 -14.08 2.79 -4.66
C TRP A 245 -13.33 2.07 -3.53
N LEU A 246 -12.64 0.96 -3.85
CA LEU A 246 -11.85 0.21 -2.87
C LEU A 246 -10.54 0.96 -2.59
N VAL A 247 -9.93 1.51 -3.64
CA VAL A 247 -8.80 2.45 -3.51
C VAL A 247 -9.19 3.67 -2.67
N ASP A 248 -10.38 4.23 -2.88
CA ASP A 248 -10.92 5.36 -2.10
C ASP A 248 -11.10 5.02 -0.62
N ALA A 249 -11.54 3.80 -0.31
CA ALA A 249 -11.65 3.34 1.08
C ALA A 249 -10.28 3.27 1.78
N PHE A 250 -9.21 3.01 1.02
CA PHE A 250 -7.83 3.04 1.47
C PHE A 250 -7.12 4.38 1.20
N HIS A 251 -7.83 5.40 0.73
CA HIS A 251 -7.24 6.68 0.30
C HIS A 251 -6.40 7.33 1.40
N SER A 252 -6.81 7.27 2.67
CA SER A 252 -6.01 7.84 3.77
C SER A 252 -4.68 7.12 4.01
N THR A 253 -4.57 5.84 3.62
CA THR A 253 -3.31 5.09 3.63
C THR A 253 -2.45 5.40 2.41
N LEU A 254 -3.07 5.70 1.27
CA LEU A 254 -2.40 6.14 0.05
C LEU A 254 -2.05 7.64 0.06
N GLU A 255 -2.67 8.44 0.92
CA GLU A 255 -2.39 9.86 1.12
C GLU A 255 -0.95 10.11 1.59
N GLU A 256 -0.30 9.13 2.22
CA GLU A 256 1.13 9.21 2.53
C GLU A 256 1.99 9.28 1.26
N ILE A 257 1.56 8.64 0.16
CA ILE A 257 2.23 8.74 -1.16
C ILE A 257 2.07 10.16 -1.72
N TYR A 258 0.86 10.75 -1.60
CA TYR A 258 0.60 12.12 -2.05
C TYR A 258 1.53 13.13 -1.39
N LEU A 259 1.73 12.97 -0.09
CA LEU A 259 2.48 13.90 0.75
C LEU A 259 3.98 13.60 0.82
N ALA A 260 4.43 12.48 0.26
CA ALA A 260 5.83 12.11 0.23
C ALA A 260 6.62 13.10 -0.64
N ASP A 261 7.79 13.51 -0.17
CA ASP A 261 8.74 14.27 -0.97
C ASP A 261 9.39 13.36 -2.03
N VAL A 262 9.60 12.07 -1.72
CA VAL A 262 10.09 11.02 -2.64
C VAL A 262 9.29 9.72 -2.48
N VAL A 263 9.00 9.04 -3.58
CA VAL A 263 8.34 7.73 -3.60
C VAL A 263 9.30 6.68 -4.14
N ILE A 264 9.57 5.64 -3.35
CA ILE A 264 10.35 4.48 -3.78
C ILE A 264 9.36 3.47 -4.36
N LEU A 265 9.41 3.22 -5.66
CA LEU A 265 8.64 2.16 -6.30
C LEU A 265 9.45 0.87 -6.32
N LEU A 266 9.03 -0.08 -5.49
CA LEU A 266 9.65 -1.40 -5.39
C LEU A 266 9.04 -2.36 -6.42
N ILE A 267 9.88 -2.95 -7.27
CA ILE A 267 9.50 -3.93 -8.29
C ILE A 267 10.21 -5.24 -7.99
N ASP A 268 9.50 -6.35 -8.10
CA ASP A 268 10.11 -7.68 -7.97
C ASP A 268 10.81 -8.07 -9.27
N ILE A 269 12.11 -8.39 -9.20
CA ILE A 269 12.90 -8.76 -10.37
C ILE A 269 12.74 -10.24 -10.76
N THR A 270 12.21 -11.08 -9.86
CA THR A 270 11.98 -12.51 -10.14
C THR A 270 10.86 -12.75 -11.14
N ASP A 271 9.97 -11.77 -11.29
CA ASP A 271 8.88 -11.83 -12.25
C ASP A 271 9.41 -11.84 -13.70
N ASP A 272 8.61 -12.40 -14.60
CA ASP A 272 8.87 -12.30 -16.04
C ASP A 272 8.78 -10.84 -16.50
N ILE A 273 9.49 -10.50 -17.57
CA ILE A 273 9.59 -9.12 -18.07
C ILE A 273 8.19 -8.52 -18.28
N GLU A 274 7.27 -9.27 -18.87
CA GLU A 274 5.91 -8.75 -19.15
C GLU A 274 5.12 -8.48 -17.87
N GLU A 275 5.26 -9.36 -16.87
CA GLU A 275 4.62 -9.19 -15.58
C GLU A 275 5.20 -7.99 -14.81
N MET A 276 6.53 -7.81 -14.85
CA MET A 276 7.19 -6.63 -14.30
C MET A 276 6.64 -5.35 -14.93
N LYS A 277 6.47 -5.31 -16.25
CA LYS A 277 5.89 -4.14 -16.95
C LYS A 277 4.49 -3.84 -16.46
N ILE A 278 3.62 -4.85 -16.42
CA ILE A 278 2.23 -4.69 -15.98
C ILE A 278 2.18 -4.17 -14.53
N LYS A 279 2.95 -4.78 -13.61
CA LYS A 279 3.00 -4.36 -12.20
C LYS A 279 3.56 -2.95 -12.04
N ALA A 280 4.60 -2.61 -12.80
CA ALA A 280 5.23 -1.29 -12.76
C ALA A 280 4.29 -0.21 -13.31
N PHE A 281 3.68 -0.42 -14.48
CA PHE A 281 2.73 0.52 -15.08
C PHE A 281 1.49 0.72 -14.20
N THR A 282 0.95 -0.36 -13.64
CA THR A 282 -0.20 -0.29 -12.73
C THR A 282 0.16 0.56 -11.52
N SER A 283 1.29 0.26 -10.86
CA SER A 283 1.76 1.01 -9.69
C SER A 283 2.03 2.48 -10.03
N LEU A 284 2.68 2.76 -11.16
CA LEU A 284 2.99 4.12 -11.60
C LEU A 284 1.73 4.91 -11.92
N LYS A 285 0.74 4.29 -12.57
CA LYS A 285 -0.55 4.90 -12.88
C LYS A 285 -1.28 5.32 -11.61
N GLU A 286 -1.33 4.44 -10.61
CA GLU A 286 -1.93 4.74 -9.31
C GLU A 286 -1.19 5.89 -8.60
N ILE A 287 0.14 5.87 -8.58
CA ILE A 287 0.94 6.94 -7.95
C ILE A 287 0.72 8.29 -8.67
N LYS A 288 0.70 8.30 -10.02
CA LYS A 288 0.48 9.51 -10.83
C LYS A 288 -0.96 10.02 -10.76
N ALA A 289 -1.95 9.14 -10.56
CA ALA A 289 -3.33 9.54 -10.33
C ALA A 289 -3.48 10.29 -8.99
N ILE A 290 -2.66 9.92 -8.00
CA ILE A 290 -2.66 10.54 -6.68
C ILE A 290 -1.86 11.85 -6.68
N LYS A 291 -0.63 11.87 -7.22
CA LYS A 291 0.28 13.02 -7.18
C LYS A 291 0.67 13.50 -8.58
N ARG A 292 0.53 14.80 -8.82
CA ARG A 292 1.03 15.49 -10.02
C ARG A 292 2.54 15.67 -9.84
N GLU A 293 3.35 15.00 -10.66
CA GLU A 293 4.82 14.98 -10.64
C GLU A 293 5.47 14.47 -9.34
N PRO A 294 5.36 13.15 -9.06
CA PRO A 294 6.08 12.52 -7.97
C PRO A 294 7.57 12.35 -8.34
N ASN A 295 8.47 12.70 -7.42
CA ASN A 295 9.85 12.24 -7.47
C ASN A 295 9.87 10.73 -7.16
N ILE A 296 10.08 9.91 -8.19
CA ILE A 296 10.05 8.45 -8.09
C ILE A 296 11.46 7.89 -8.26
N ILE A 297 11.84 6.99 -7.35
CA ILE A 297 13.02 6.14 -7.49
C ILE A 297 12.52 4.72 -7.67
N ILE A 298 13.01 4.02 -8.69
CA ILE A 298 12.63 2.63 -8.92
C ILE A 298 13.69 1.73 -8.28
N ALA A 299 13.26 0.82 -7.41
CA ALA A 299 14.11 -0.15 -6.76
C ALA A 299 13.71 -1.55 -7.22
N LEU A 300 14.61 -2.21 -7.95
CA LEU A 300 14.43 -3.59 -8.40
C LEU A 300 14.89 -4.52 -7.27
N ASN A 301 13.94 -5.13 -6.57
CA ASN A 301 14.20 -5.95 -5.39
C ASN A 301 14.34 -7.43 -5.72
N LYS A 302 14.91 -8.22 -4.79
CA LYS A 302 15.18 -9.67 -4.89
C LYS A 302 16.29 -10.08 -5.86
N ILE A 303 17.30 -9.22 -6.01
CA ILE A 303 18.49 -9.55 -6.83
C ILE A 303 19.30 -10.75 -6.32
N ASP A 304 19.03 -11.22 -5.09
CA ASP A 304 19.64 -12.43 -4.53
C ASP A 304 19.19 -13.73 -5.23
N LEU A 305 18.10 -13.68 -6.01
CA LEU A 305 17.53 -14.84 -6.67
C LEU A 305 17.89 -14.93 -8.17
N ILE A 306 18.63 -13.96 -8.71
CA ILE A 306 18.90 -13.84 -10.15
C ILE A 306 20.39 -13.59 -10.42
N GLU A 307 20.87 -14.09 -11.56
CA GLU A 307 22.22 -13.84 -12.04
C GLU A 307 22.45 -12.39 -12.49
N GLU A 308 23.68 -11.89 -12.33
CA GLU A 308 24.04 -10.49 -12.58
C GLU A 308 23.81 -10.04 -14.04
N LYS A 309 23.98 -10.95 -15.02
CA LYS A 309 23.71 -10.67 -16.44
C LYS A 309 22.22 -10.42 -16.71
N GLU A 310 21.35 -11.17 -16.06
CA GLU A 310 19.90 -11.04 -16.23
C GLU A 310 19.37 -9.81 -15.49
N ILE A 311 19.96 -9.48 -14.33
CA ILE A 311 19.65 -8.24 -13.60
C ILE A 311 19.89 -7.01 -14.50
N GLU A 312 21.05 -6.94 -15.15
CA GLU A 312 21.39 -5.79 -16.01
C GLU A 312 20.49 -5.71 -17.25
N LYS A 313 20.12 -6.86 -17.83
CA LYS A 313 19.17 -6.92 -18.96
C LYS A 313 17.79 -6.41 -18.55
N LYS A 314 17.23 -6.93 -17.45
CA LYS A 314 15.90 -6.53 -16.94
C LYS A 314 15.90 -5.06 -16.52
N ARG A 315 16.99 -4.59 -15.91
CA ARG A 315 17.17 -3.19 -15.53
C ARG A 315 17.06 -2.25 -16.72
N LYS A 316 17.84 -2.47 -17.78
CA LYS A 316 17.82 -1.62 -18.99
C LYS A 316 16.42 -1.52 -19.60
N ILE A 317 15.74 -2.66 -19.71
CA ILE A 317 14.38 -2.70 -20.27
C ILE A 317 13.40 -1.85 -19.46
N ILE A 318 13.49 -1.90 -18.12
CA ILE A 318 12.60 -1.13 -17.24
C ILE A 318 12.98 0.36 -17.21
N GLU A 319 14.27 0.69 -17.24
CA GLU A 319 14.76 2.08 -17.35
C GLU A 319 14.27 2.72 -18.65
N ASP A 320 14.42 2.03 -19.79
CA ASP A 320 13.98 2.49 -21.11
C ASP A 320 12.46 2.69 -21.17
N LEU A 321 11.70 1.81 -20.51
CA LEU A 321 10.24 1.82 -20.52
C LEU A 321 9.64 2.93 -19.66
N LEU A 322 10.20 3.14 -18.47
CA LEU A 322 9.62 4.04 -17.47
C LEU A 322 10.29 5.41 -17.47
N GLY A 323 11.51 5.53 -18.00
CA GLY A 323 12.28 6.78 -18.03
C GLY A 323 12.80 7.21 -16.65
N TYR A 324 12.93 6.28 -15.70
CA TYR A 324 13.45 6.54 -14.36
C TYR A 324 14.68 5.68 -14.09
N THR A 325 15.61 6.21 -13.31
CA THR A 325 16.77 5.46 -12.82
C THR A 325 16.32 4.29 -11.95
N CYS A 326 16.81 3.09 -12.27
CA CYS A 326 16.50 1.87 -11.53
C CYS A 326 17.70 1.41 -10.71
N ILE A 327 17.46 1.09 -9.44
CA ILE A 327 18.49 0.63 -8.52
C ILE A 327 18.22 -0.84 -8.15
N PRO A 328 19.10 -1.77 -8.58
CA PRO A 328 19.00 -3.17 -8.19
C PRO A 328 19.42 -3.36 -6.73
N ILE A 329 18.51 -3.86 -5.89
CA ILE A 329 18.71 -4.07 -4.45
C ILE A 329 18.23 -5.46 -4.00
N SER A 330 18.75 -5.92 -2.86
CA SER A 330 18.15 -7.03 -2.13
C SER A 330 17.79 -6.56 -0.73
N ALA A 331 16.50 -6.41 -0.46
CA ALA A 331 16.00 -6.04 0.87
C ALA A 331 16.24 -7.14 1.91
N LYS A 332 16.47 -8.40 1.49
CA LYS A 332 16.72 -9.55 2.37
C LYS A 332 18.17 -9.59 2.85
N THR A 333 19.12 -9.37 1.92
CA THR A 333 20.57 -9.45 2.21
C THR A 333 21.18 -8.09 2.54
N GLY A 334 20.53 -6.99 2.17
CA GLY A 334 21.08 -5.64 2.28
C GLY A 334 21.93 -5.18 1.10
N LYS A 335 22.15 -6.05 0.10
CA LYS A 335 22.99 -5.74 -1.06
C LYS A 335 22.46 -4.51 -1.81
N ASN A 336 23.34 -3.55 -2.10
CA ASN A 336 23.08 -2.28 -2.79
C ASN A 336 22.08 -1.32 -2.10
N VAL A 337 21.63 -1.59 -0.87
CA VAL A 337 20.69 -0.67 -0.20
C VAL A 337 21.33 0.69 0.11
N GLU A 338 22.64 0.74 0.31
CA GLU A 338 23.38 2.00 0.48
C GLU A 338 23.27 2.91 -0.74
N LYS A 339 23.35 2.35 -1.96
CA LYS A 339 23.16 3.10 -3.22
C LYS A 339 21.74 3.67 -3.33
N LEU A 340 20.74 2.93 -2.84
CA LEU A 340 19.37 3.42 -2.78
C LEU A 340 19.26 4.62 -1.82
N ILE A 341 19.92 4.56 -0.66
CA ILE A 341 19.95 5.68 0.29
C ILE A 341 20.62 6.92 -0.34
N GLU A 342 21.73 6.74 -1.05
CA GLU A 342 22.42 7.84 -1.75
C GLU A 342 21.54 8.49 -2.81
N GLU A 343 20.83 7.70 -3.63
CA GLU A 343 19.92 8.24 -4.63
C GLU A 343 18.72 8.96 -4.00
N ILE A 344 18.19 8.45 -2.87
CA ILE A 344 17.16 9.18 -2.12
C ILE A 344 17.67 10.57 -1.77
N TYR A 345 18.88 10.71 -1.21
CA TYR A 345 19.45 12.03 -0.89
C TYR A 345 19.70 12.91 -2.12
N ARG A 346 19.98 12.33 -3.29
CA ARG A 346 20.16 13.07 -4.54
C ARG A 346 18.84 13.64 -5.07
N VAL A 347 17.77 12.86 -4.99
CA VAL A 347 16.43 13.21 -5.52
C VAL A 347 15.61 14.03 -4.52
N LEU A 348 16.01 14.06 -3.24
CA LEU A 348 15.37 14.90 -2.24
C LEU A 348 15.36 16.37 -2.66
N PRO A 349 14.27 17.12 -2.38
CA PRO A 349 14.23 18.56 -2.63
C PRO A 349 15.40 19.28 -1.97
N SER A 350 16.04 20.20 -2.71
CA SER A 350 17.29 20.86 -2.34
C SER A 350 17.32 21.29 -0.87
N PRO A 351 18.25 20.74 -0.06
CA PRO A 351 18.36 21.13 1.34
C PRO A 351 18.93 22.54 1.46
N ALA A 352 18.44 23.29 2.45
CA ALA A 352 19.06 24.54 2.84
C ALA A 352 20.39 24.25 3.53
N ARG A 353 21.44 24.94 3.12
CA ARG A 353 22.74 24.95 3.82
C ARG A 353 23.02 26.38 4.26
N PHE A 354 23.39 26.56 5.52
CA PHE A 354 23.82 27.85 6.04
C PHE A 354 24.76 27.64 7.23
N ARG A 355 25.59 28.66 7.53
CA ARG A 355 26.46 28.65 8.69
C ARG A 355 25.94 29.61 9.75
N VAL A 356 26.01 29.19 11.00
CA VAL A 356 25.64 30.02 12.14
C VAL A 356 26.83 30.09 13.07
N ARG A 357 27.18 31.30 13.49
CA ARG A 357 28.14 31.52 14.56
C ARG A 357 27.37 31.60 15.87
N LEU A 358 27.64 30.68 16.78
CA LEU A 358 27.01 30.64 18.10
C LEU A 358 28.02 31.01 19.20
N PRO A 359 27.57 31.72 20.27
CA PRO A 359 28.41 32.00 21.44
C PRO A 359 28.73 30.71 22.22
N LYS A 360 29.82 30.66 23.00
CA LYS A 360 30.25 29.43 23.72
C LYS A 360 29.29 28.91 24.81
N LYS A 361 28.41 29.76 25.36
CA LYS A 361 27.42 29.38 26.39
C LYS A 361 26.04 29.21 25.77
N ILE A 362 25.74 28.00 25.31
CA ILE A 362 24.45 27.64 24.70
C ILE A 362 23.75 26.64 25.61
N SER A 363 22.42 26.75 25.68
CA SER A 363 21.61 25.73 26.36
C SER A 363 21.77 24.35 25.68
N PRO A 364 22.08 23.27 26.42
CA PRO A 364 22.13 21.91 25.89
C PRO A 364 20.84 21.48 25.16
N ASP A 365 19.70 22.01 25.59
CA ASP A 365 18.39 21.73 24.96
C ASP A 365 18.29 22.28 23.54
N PHE A 366 18.97 23.41 23.27
CA PHE A 366 18.99 24.00 21.94
C PHE A 366 19.86 23.18 20.98
N LEU A 367 21.02 22.71 21.43
CA LEU A 367 21.90 21.84 20.64
C LEU A 367 21.18 20.54 20.28
N ARG A 368 20.56 19.88 21.27
CA ARG A 368 19.77 18.66 21.04
C ARG A 368 18.62 18.90 20.06
N TRP A 369 17.94 20.04 20.17
CA TRP A 369 16.85 20.38 19.25
C TRP A 369 17.32 20.59 17.80
N ILE A 370 18.49 21.21 17.58
CA ILE A 370 19.06 21.36 16.24
C ILE A 370 19.48 20.00 15.68
N GLU A 371 20.17 19.17 16.46
CA GLU A 371 20.61 17.83 16.04
C GLU A 371 19.44 16.88 15.72
N GLU A 372 18.30 17.06 16.38
CA GLU A 372 17.07 16.33 16.05
C GLU A 372 16.43 16.79 14.73
N SER A 373 16.63 18.06 14.35
CA SER A 373 15.88 18.73 13.27
C SER A 373 16.72 18.93 12.00
N ALA A 374 18.05 18.84 12.10
CA ALA A 374 19.00 19.12 11.02
C ALA A 374 20.27 18.27 11.20
N SER A 375 21.03 18.09 10.12
CA SER A 375 22.42 17.62 10.24
C SER A 375 23.31 18.81 10.53
N VAL A 376 24.17 18.63 11.52
CA VAL A 376 24.95 19.68 12.14
C VAL A 376 26.41 19.26 12.11
N ASN A 377 27.25 20.07 11.46
CA ASN A 377 28.70 19.92 11.54
C ASN A 377 29.26 21.08 12.37
N TYR A 378 29.90 20.74 13.48
CA TYR A 378 30.54 21.70 14.36
C TYR A 378 31.98 21.97 13.88
N ILE A 379 32.30 23.24 13.65
CA ILE A 379 33.65 23.71 13.29
C ILE A 379 34.06 24.73 14.35
N GLU A 380 35.03 24.37 15.19
CA GLU A 380 35.55 25.28 16.21
C GLU A 380 36.65 26.16 15.60
N MET A 381 36.45 27.49 15.61
CA MET A 381 37.47 28.47 15.21
C MET A 381 37.36 29.72 16.10
N ASP A 382 38.50 30.19 16.61
CA ASP A 382 38.65 31.49 17.28
C ASP A 382 37.66 31.77 18.43
N GLY A 383 37.45 30.79 19.31
CA GLY A 383 36.64 30.99 20.52
C GLY A 383 35.13 31.08 20.30
N CYS A 384 34.65 30.97 19.05
CA CYS A 384 33.25 30.86 18.69
C CYS A 384 32.95 29.47 18.11
N LEU A 385 31.72 28.97 18.30
CA LEU A 385 31.27 27.72 17.71
C LEU A 385 30.63 28.04 16.34
N ASN A 386 31.32 27.74 15.24
CA ASN A 386 30.69 27.83 13.92
C ASN A 386 29.98 26.50 13.65
N VAL A 387 28.73 26.60 13.22
CA VAL A 387 27.86 25.46 13.03
C VAL A 387 27.35 25.49 11.60
N GLU A 388 27.74 24.50 10.81
CA GLU A 388 27.19 24.28 9.48
C GLU A 388 25.93 23.42 9.60
N VAL A 389 24.80 24.00 9.21
CA VAL A 389 23.49 23.39 9.35
C VAL A 389 22.97 23.02 7.97
N VAL A 390 22.64 21.75 7.78
CA VAL A 390 21.94 21.23 6.61
C VAL A 390 20.53 20.80 7.02
N CYS A 391 19.52 21.53 6.56
CA CYS A 391 18.13 21.29 6.93
C CYS A 391 17.16 21.45 5.77
N SER A 392 15.91 21.04 5.95
CA SER A 392 14.86 21.36 4.98
C SER A 392 14.66 22.88 4.88
N GLN A 393 14.40 23.40 3.67
CA GLN A 393 14.07 24.82 3.44
C GLN A 393 12.91 25.29 4.35
N ARG A 394 11.99 24.39 4.70
CA ARG A 394 10.82 24.66 5.54
C ARG A 394 11.19 25.08 6.98
N ILE A 395 12.33 24.62 7.50
CA ILE A 395 12.75 24.91 8.87
C ILE A 395 13.86 25.97 8.95
N LYS A 396 14.45 26.36 7.79
CA LYS A 396 15.50 27.39 7.68
C LYS A 396 15.18 28.63 8.53
N ASN A 397 14.05 29.29 8.27
CA ASN A 397 13.66 30.52 8.97
C ASN A 397 13.42 30.33 10.48
N LYS A 398 12.96 29.14 10.89
CA LYS A 398 12.70 28.82 12.29
C LYS A 398 13.99 28.54 13.06
N ILE A 399 14.98 27.93 12.41
CA ILE A 399 16.32 27.75 12.97
C ILE A 399 16.99 29.11 13.09
N ILE A 400 17.02 29.91 12.01
CA ILE A 400 17.58 31.27 12.00
C ILE A 400 16.99 32.12 13.13
N GLY A 401 15.66 32.23 13.22
CA GLY A 401 15.01 33.05 14.24
C GLY A 401 15.17 32.53 15.68
N LYS A 402 15.51 31.25 15.89
CA LYS A 402 15.91 30.75 17.22
C LYS A 402 17.40 31.00 17.50
N CYS A 403 18.27 30.89 16.50
CA CYS A 403 19.68 31.21 16.63
C CYS A 403 19.87 32.69 17.02
N GLU A 404 19.14 33.60 16.37
CA GLU A 404 19.15 35.03 16.70
C GLU A 404 18.71 35.29 18.15
N LYS A 405 17.67 34.58 18.62
CA LYS A 405 17.19 34.68 20.02
C LYS A 405 18.20 34.21 21.07
N VAL A 406 19.14 33.33 20.69
CA VAL A 406 20.21 32.83 21.56
C VAL A 406 21.47 33.70 21.43
N GLY A 407 21.43 34.77 20.63
CA GLY A 407 22.55 35.68 20.41
C GLY A 407 23.57 35.16 19.39
N GLY A 408 23.16 34.27 18.49
CA GLY A 408 23.98 33.81 17.37
C GLY A 408 23.90 34.73 16.15
N GLU A 409 25.02 34.95 15.48
CA GLU A 409 25.07 35.63 14.19
C GLU A 409 24.94 34.61 13.06
N VAL A 410 24.00 34.84 12.15
CA VAL A 410 23.78 33.95 10.99
C VAL A 410 24.60 34.47 9.81
N ILE A 411 25.53 33.66 9.32
CA ILE A 411 26.26 33.94 8.09
C ILE A 411 25.66 33.07 6.99
N VAL A 412 24.67 33.62 6.29
CA VAL A 412 24.03 32.93 5.16
C VAL A 412 24.94 33.09 3.95
N TYR A 413 25.63 32.02 3.55
CA TYR A 413 26.13 31.89 2.18
C TYR A 413 25.10 31.11 1.39
N GLU A 414 24.44 31.78 0.43
CA GLU A 414 23.67 31.08 -0.61
C GLU A 414 24.67 30.58 -1.66
N ASN A 415 24.67 29.27 -1.90
CA ASN A 415 25.24 28.68 -3.12
C ASN A 415 24.11 28.45 -4.11
#